data_AF-F2LFX2-F1
#
_entry.id   AF-F2LFX2-F1
#
_cell.length_a   1.000
_cell.length_b   1.000
_cell.length_c   1.000
_cell.angle_alpha   90.00
_cell.angle_beta   90.00
_cell.angle_gamma   90.00
#
_symmetry.space_group_name_H-M   'P 1'
#
loop_
_entity.id
_entity.type
_entity.pdbx_description
1 polymer ?
#
loop_
_entity_poly.entity_id
_entity_poly.type
_entity_poly.pdbx_seq_one_letter_code
_entity_poly.pdbx_strand_id
1 'polypeptide(L)'
;MSSPLTQDRPAPPREVGVAELFLGFLGLGLVSFGGALPFVRRAVVEQRGWLTPEEFTDLLGLCQFLPGGNVINLSVAVGMRFRGVPGALAGLLGLIAGPTLVVVALGVIYARTQGDPRVQHLFGGLAAAAAGLLIAMALKVARPLRQVPAAAVVAALAFVAIALLRLPLLTTMLVLTPISIWLAARGRMQAAGDAR
;
A
#
# COMPACT_ATOMS: atom_id res chain seq x y z
N MET A 1 -8.81 1.52 -54.26
CA MET A 1 -9.68 0.56 -53.55
C MET A 1 -9.15 0.44 -52.14
N SER A 2 -9.95 0.93 -51.20
CA SER A 2 -9.67 1.19 -49.80
C SER A 2 -9.46 -0.10 -49.00
N SER A 3 -8.28 -0.29 -48.41
CA SER A 3 -8.08 -1.25 -47.31
C SER A 3 -9.02 -0.85 -46.17
N PRO A 4 -9.91 -1.74 -45.71
CA PRO A 4 -10.70 -1.46 -44.53
C PRO A 4 -9.77 -1.44 -43.32
N LEU A 5 -9.90 -0.39 -42.52
CA LEU A 5 -9.34 -0.27 -41.19
C LEU A 5 -9.66 -1.54 -40.43
N THR A 6 -8.63 -2.33 -40.09
CA THR A 6 -8.71 -3.32 -39.03
C THR A 6 -9.05 -2.54 -37.76
N GLN A 7 -10.36 -2.44 -37.48
CA GLN A 7 -10.84 -2.03 -36.18
C GLN A 7 -10.24 -3.01 -35.18
N ASP A 8 -9.34 -2.50 -34.35
CA ASP A 8 -8.83 -3.17 -33.17
C ASP A 8 -10.03 -3.42 -32.24
N ARG A 9 -10.72 -4.54 -32.46
CA ARG A 9 -11.86 -4.93 -31.66
C ARG A 9 -11.30 -5.25 -30.27
N PRO A 10 -11.74 -4.56 -29.20
CA PRO A 10 -11.35 -4.94 -27.86
C PRO A 10 -11.71 -6.41 -27.65
N ALA A 11 -10.75 -7.19 -27.14
CA ALA A 11 -10.93 -8.60 -26.81
C ALA A 11 -12.21 -8.79 -25.97
N PRO A 12 -12.95 -9.91 -26.14
CA PRO A 12 -14.18 -10.14 -25.39
C PRO A 12 -13.92 -10.00 -23.88
N PRO A 13 -14.82 -9.37 -23.11
CA PRO A 13 -14.64 -9.17 -21.69
C PRO A 13 -14.46 -10.53 -21.02
N ARG A 14 -13.28 -10.77 -20.44
CA ARG A 14 -12.97 -11.99 -19.73
C ARG A 14 -13.90 -12.08 -18.52
N GLU A 15 -14.78 -13.10 -18.50
CA GLU A 15 -15.68 -13.30 -17.37
C GLU A 15 -14.90 -13.74 -16.13
N VAL A 16 -14.51 -12.78 -15.29
CA VAL A 16 -13.81 -13.07 -14.03
C VAL A 16 -14.75 -13.82 -13.09
N GLY A 17 -14.35 -15.00 -12.63
CA GLY A 17 -15.12 -15.83 -11.70
C GLY A 17 -15.05 -15.31 -10.25
N VAL A 18 -16.09 -15.59 -9.45
CA VAL A 18 -16.10 -15.26 -8.00
C VAL A 18 -14.94 -15.96 -7.27
N ALA A 19 -14.68 -17.23 -7.61
CA ALA A 19 -13.56 -17.98 -7.05
C ALA A 19 -12.19 -17.40 -7.48
N GLU A 20 -12.10 -16.85 -8.69
CA GLU A 20 -10.89 -16.23 -9.20
C GLU A 20 -10.57 -14.93 -8.44
N LEU A 21 -11.59 -14.12 -8.16
CA LEU A 21 -11.49 -12.94 -7.30
C LEU A 21 -11.02 -13.34 -5.90
N PHE A 22 -11.69 -14.32 -5.29
CA PHE A 22 -11.34 -14.79 -3.94
C PHE A 22 -9.88 -15.25 -3.87
N LEU A 23 -9.45 -16.14 -4.76
CA LEU A 23 -8.09 -16.68 -4.78
C LEU A 23 -7.05 -15.60 -5.10
N GLY A 24 -7.38 -14.64 -5.96
CA GLY A 24 -6.49 -13.53 -6.28
C GLY A 24 -6.27 -12.60 -5.11
N PHE A 25 -7.34 -12.20 -4.43
CA PHE A 25 -7.23 -11.38 -3.24
C PHE A 25 -6.66 -12.15 -2.03
N LEU A 26 -6.88 -13.46 -1.93
CA LEU A 26 -6.24 -14.33 -0.92
C LEU A 26 -4.72 -14.35 -1.06
N GLY A 27 -4.21 -14.57 -2.27
CA GLY A 27 -2.77 -14.49 -2.53
C GLY A 27 -2.22 -13.11 -2.18
N LEU A 28 -2.93 -12.04 -2.57
CA LEU A 28 -2.55 -10.67 -2.23
C LEU A 28 -2.53 -10.43 -0.72
N GLY A 29 -3.52 -10.91 0.03
CA GLY A 29 -3.57 -10.77 1.49
C GLY A 29 -2.34 -11.38 2.18
N LEU A 30 -1.90 -12.55 1.71
CA LEU A 30 -0.76 -13.26 2.29
C LEU A 30 0.60 -12.61 1.99
N VAL A 31 0.75 -11.94 0.85
CA VAL A 31 2.05 -11.40 0.39
C VAL A 31 2.20 -9.89 0.56
N SER A 32 1.12 -9.16 0.82
CA SER A 32 1.11 -7.70 0.82
C SER A 32 1.53 -7.11 2.19
N PHE A 33 2.83 -7.15 2.50
CA PHE A 33 3.38 -6.45 3.67
C PHE A 33 4.16 -5.18 3.27
N GLY A 34 3.92 -4.07 3.98
CA GLY A 34 4.75 -2.85 3.90
C GLY A 34 4.70 -2.03 2.60
N GLY A 35 3.81 -2.37 1.66
CA GLY A 35 3.71 -1.67 0.37
C GLY A 35 2.73 -2.36 -0.58
N ALA A 36 1.50 -2.59 -0.11
CA ALA A 36 0.52 -3.44 -0.80
C ALA A 36 0.11 -2.92 -2.19
N LEU A 37 0.04 -1.60 -2.38
CA LEU A 37 -0.52 -1.01 -3.60
C LEU A 37 0.25 -1.39 -4.89
N PRO A 38 1.60 -1.33 -4.94
CA PRO A 38 2.38 -1.87 -6.06
C PRO A 38 2.10 -3.35 -6.37
N PHE A 39 1.95 -4.20 -5.34
CA PHE A 39 1.63 -5.61 -5.53
C PHE A 39 0.23 -5.80 -6.09
N VAL A 40 -0.75 -5.05 -5.58
CA VAL A 40 -2.13 -5.09 -6.06
C VAL A 40 -2.19 -4.61 -7.50
N ARG A 41 -1.53 -3.49 -7.85
CA ARG A 41 -1.44 -2.99 -9.23
C ARG A 41 -0.86 -4.07 -10.14
N ARG A 42 0.28 -4.66 -9.78
CA ARG A 42 0.91 -5.72 -10.57
C ARG A 42 0.00 -6.95 -10.72
N ALA A 43 -0.66 -7.38 -9.65
CA ALA A 43 -1.54 -8.55 -9.70
C ALA A 43 -2.79 -8.29 -10.57
N VAL A 44 -3.44 -7.15 -10.38
CA VAL A 44 -4.71 -6.82 -11.02
C VAL A 44 -4.53 -6.36 -12.47
N VAL A 45 -3.48 -5.59 -12.76
CA VAL A 45 -3.21 -5.03 -14.10
C VAL A 45 -2.30 -5.92 -14.92
N GLU A 46 -1.15 -6.34 -14.38
CA GLU A 46 -0.10 -6.99 -15.17
C GLU A 46 -0.25 -8.53 -15.21
N GLN A 47 -0.56 -9.18 -14.08
CA GLN A 47 -0.60 -10.64 -14.00
C GLN A 47 -1.96 -11.22 -14.42
N ARG A 48 -3.05 -10.63 -13.93
CA ARG A 48 -4.40 -11.15 -14.16
C ARG A 48 -5.13 -10.42 -15.29
N GLY A 49 -4.71 -9.20 -15.60
CA GLY A 49 -5.33 -8.37 -16.65
C GLY A 49 -6.81 -8.09 -16.36
N TRP A 50 -7.18 -7.97 -15.08
CA TRP A 50 -8.54 -7.63 -14.68
C TRP A 50 -8.84 -6.16 -15.00
N LEU A 51 -7.88 -5.26 -14.77
CA LEU A 51 -8.05 -3.83 -15.04
C LEU A 51 -6.96 -3.34 -15.99
N THR A 52 -7.27 -2.33 -16.79
CA THR A 52 -6.22 -1.54 -17.47
C THR A 52 -5.52 -0.61 -16.45
N PRO A 53 -4.32 -0.08 -16.77
CA PRO A 53 -3.64 0.89 -15.92
C PRO A 53 -4.48 2.14 -15.60
N GLU A 54 -5.27 2.61 -16.56
CA GLU A 54 -6.15 3.78 -16.44
C GLU A 54 -7.31 3.46 -15.51
N GLU A 55 -7.99 2.35 -15.74
CA GLU A 55 -9.10 1.89 -14.89
C GLU A 55 -8.66 1.66 -13.44
N PHE A 56 -7.46 1.11 -13.24
CA PHE A 56 -6.89 0.96 -11.90
C PHE A 56 -6.71 2.31 -11.21
N THR A 57 -6.23 3.32 -11.95
CA THR A 57 -5.97 4.66 -11.42
C THR A 57 -7.27 5.36 -11.03
N ASP A 58 -8.30 5.28 -11.88
CA ASP A 58 -9.62 5.84 -11.60
C ASP A 58 -10.27 5.18 -10.37
N LEU A 59 -10.21 3.84 -10.31
CA LEU A 59 -10.78 3.08 -9.20
C LEU A 59 -10.01 3.34 -7.89
N LEU A 60 -8.68 3.47 -7.96
CA LEU A 60 -7.86 3.85 -6.82
C LEU A 60 -8.21 5.26 -6.34
N GLY A 61 -8.42 6.22 -7.26
CA GLY A 61 -8.86 7.57 -6.92
C GLY A 61 -10.15 7.56 -6.12
N LEU A 62 -11.15 6.77 -6.56
CA LEU A 62 -12.39 6.57 -5.80
C LEU A 62 -12.13 5.96 -4.41
N CYS A 63 -11.26 4.95 -4.33
CA CYS A 63 -10.93 4.29 -3.07
C CYS A 63 -10.25 5.21 -2.04
N GLN A 64 -9.51 6.23 -2.51
CA GLN A 64 -8.85 7.23 -1.66
C GLN A 64 -9.81 8.24 -1.02
N PHE A 65 -10.99 8.44 -1.62
CA PHE A 65 -12.06 9.25 -1.01
C PHE A 65 -12.82 8.49 0.08
N LEU A 66 -12.82 7.15 0.02
CA LEU A 66 -13.52 6.32 0.97
C LEU A 66 -12.69 6.17 2.27
N PRO A 67 -13.32 6.29 3.45
CA PRO A 67 -12.62 6.01 4.69
C PRO A 67 -12.23 4.53 4.74
N GLY A 68 -11.00 4.25 5.19
CA GLY A 68 -10.50 2.88 5.37
C GLY A 68 -9.21 2.60 4.61
N GLY A 69 -8.89 1.31 4.48
CA GLY A 69 -7.69 0.87 3.78
C GLY A 69 -7.91 0.83 2.27
N ASN A 70 -7.08 1.56 1.51
CA ASN A 70 -7.17 1.64 0.04
C ASN A 70 -7.26 0.25 -0.63
N VAL A 71 -6.50 -0.74 -0.16
CA VAL A 71 -6.49 -2.09 -0.75
C VAL A 71 -7.77 -2.87 -0.44
N ILE A 72 -8.39 -2.63 0.72
CA ILE A 72 -9.68 -3.23 1.10
C ILE A 72 -10.78 -2.64 0.23
N ASN A 73 -10.80 -1.31 0.11
CA ASN A 73 -11.76 -0.61 -0.75
C ASN A 73 -11.61 -1.07 -2.21
N LEU A 74 -10.38 -1.23 -2.67
CA LEU A 74 -10.09 -1.69 -4.03
C LEU A 74 -10.53 -3.15 -4.25
N SER A 75 -10.35 -4.05 -3.27
CA SER A 75 -10.81 -5.44 -3.42
C SER A 75 -12.33 -5.54 -3.51
N VAL A 76 -13.04 -4.73 -2.72
CA VAL A 76 -14.50 -4.58 -2.79
C VAL A 76 -14.93 -3.97 -4.12
N ALA A 77 -14.30 -2.88 -4.56
CA ALA A 77 -14.66 -2.17 -5.79
C ALA A 77 -14.42 -3.03 -7.04
N VAL A 78 -13.29 -3.72 -7.11
CA VAL A 78 -12.99 -4.69 -8.18
C VAL A 78 -14.02 -5.82 -8.15
N GLY A 79 -14.31 -6.38 -6.98
CA GLY A 79 -15.32 -7.43 -6.83
C GLY A 79 -16.72 -7.00 -7.28
N MET A 80 -17.15 -5.80 -6.85
CA MET A 80 -18.42 -5.17 -7.26
C MET A 80 -18.52 -5.02 -8.77
N ARG A 81 -17.43 -4.60 -9.43
CA ARG A 81 -17.40 -4.39 -10.88
C ARG A 81 -17.62 -5.68 -11.68
N PHE A 82 -17.03 -6.80 -11.26
CA PHE A 82 -17.09 -8.05 -12.04
C PHE A 82 -18.31 -8.91 -11.75
N ARG A 83 -18.73 -9.00 -10.49
CA ARG A 83 -19.79 -9.94 -10.06
C ARG A 83 -20.80 -9.30 -9.12
N GLY A 84 -20.79 -7.97 -8.95
CA GLY A 84 -21.66 -7.29 -7.98
C GLY A 84 -21.34 -7.69 -6.54
N VAL A 85 -22.38 -7.76 -5.70
CA VAL A 85 -22.26 -8.10 -4.27
C VAL A 85 -21.48 -9.41 -4.00
N PRO A 86 -21.71 -10.55 -4.69
CA PRO A 86 -20.94 -11.76 -4.41
C PRO A 86 -19.46 -11.61 -4.78
N GLY A 87 -19.13 -10.83 -5.81
CA GLY A 87 -17.74 -10.50 -6.13
C GLY A 87 -17.07 -9.63 -5.07
N ALA A 88 -17.80 -8.65 -4.55
CA ALA A 88 -17.33 -7.76 -3.49
C ALA A 88 -17.00 -8.53 -2.21
N LEU A 89 -17.91 -9.43 -1.80
CA LEU A 89 -17.69 -10.32 -0.66
C LEU A 89 -16.50 -11.26 -0.90
N ALA A 90 -16.38 -11.81 -2.11
CA ALA A 90 -15.24 -12.67 -2.45
C ALA A 90 -13.91 -11.93 -2.43
N GLY A 91 -13.85 -10.70 -2.96
CA GLY A 91 -12.64 -9.87 -2.93
C GLY A 91 -12.26 -9.44 -1.52
N LEU A 92 -13.24 -9.05 -0.71
CA LEU A 92 -13.05 -8.72 0.71
C LEU A 92 -12.57 -9.94 1.49
N LEU A 93 -13.35 -11.02 1.50
CA LEU A 93 -13.04 -12.24 2.25
C LEU A 93 -11.73 -12.87 1.79
N GLY A 94 -11.45 -12.87 0.48
CA GLY A 94 -10.17 -13.33 -0.05
C GLY A 94 -9.01 -12.58 0.62
N LEU A 95 -9.07 -11.24 0.60
CA LEU A 95 -8.01 -10.39 1.14
C LEU A 95 -7.73 -10.62 2.63
N ILE A 96 -8.76 -10.81 3.46
CA ILE A 96 -8.60 -10.93 4.93
C ILE A 96 -8.47 -12.38 5.40
N ALA A 97 -9.09 -13.35 4.75
CA ALA A 97 -9.15 -14.72 5.25
C ALA A 97 -7.77 -15.33 5.47
N GLY A 98 -6.84 -15.13 4.53
CA GLY A 98 -5.47 -15.66 4.62
C GLY A 98 -4.73 -15.14 5.85
N PRO A 99 -4.52 -13.82 5.96
CA PRO A 99 -3.87 -13.21 7.12
C PRO A 99 -4.56 -13.56 8.45
N THR A 100 -5.89 -13.52 8.50
CA THR A 100 -6.64 -13.87 9.71
C THR A 100 -6.40 -15.31 10.13
N LEU A 101 -6.42 -16.26 9.19
CA LEU A 101 -6.16 -17.66 9.48
C LEU A 101 -4.75 -17.88 10.03
N VAL A 102 -3.73 -17.21 9.45
CA VAL A 102 -2.35 -17.27 9.93
C VAL A 102 -2.23 -16.75 11.37
N VAL A 103 -2.83 -15.58 11.66
CA VAL A 103 -2.78 -14.97 12.99
C VAL A 103 -3.50 -15.83 14.02
N VAL A 104 -4.69 -16.36 13.70
CA VAL A 104 -5.44 -17.25 14.60
C VAL A 104 -4.67 -18.55 14.85
N ALA A 105 -4.10 -19.16 13.82
CA ALA A 105 -3.30 -20.38 13.96
C ALA A 105 -2.09 -20.15 14.87
N LEU A 106 -1.35 -19.07 14.67
CA LEU A 106 -0.23 -18.67 15.53
C LEU A 106 -0.69 -18.39 16.96
N GLY A 107 -1.85 -17.74 17.15
CA GLY A 107 -2.44 -17.48 18.46
C GLY A 107 -2.79 -18.77 19.22
N VAL A 108 -3.37 -19.75 18.54
CA VAL A 108 -3.68 -21.06 19.13
C VAL A 108 -2.42 -21.82 19.51
N ILE A 109 -1.39 -21.80 18.65
CA ILE A 109 -0.09 -22.41 18.96
C ILE A 109 0.52 -21.73 20.18
N TYR A 110 0.52 -20.39 20.22
CA TYR A 110 1.05 -19.62 21.34
C TYR A 110 0.34 -19.93 22.66
N ALA A 111 -1.00 -20.00 22.66
CA ALA A 111 -1.77 -20.32 23.87
C ALA A 111 -1.38 -21.67 24.49
N ARG A 112 -0.96 -22.64 23.66
CA ARG A 112 -0.51 -23.97 24.10
C ARG A 112 0.96 -24.03 24.52
N THR A 113 1.79 -23.13 24.02
CA THR A 113 3.26 -23.20 24.17
C THR A 113 3.88 -22.05 24.97
N GLN A 114 3.07 -21.08 25.42
CA GLN A 114 3.50 -19.90 26.19
C GLN A 114 4.26 -20.20 27.49
N GLY A 115 4.08 -21.40 28.06
CA GLY A 115 4.75 -21.84 29.28
C GLY A 115 6.21 -22.26 29.10
N ASP A 116 6.69 -22.43 27.87
CA ASP A 116 8.09 -22.81 27.59
C ASP A 116 8.97 -21.56 27.41
N PRO A 117 10.03 -21.36 28.21
CA PRO A 117 10.98 -20.27 28.06
C PRO A 117 11.62 -20.16 26.66
N ARG A 118 11.75 -21.28 25.93
CA ARG A 118 12.30 -21.29 24.56
C ARG A 118 11.40 -20.55 23.59
N VAL A 119 10.09 -20.68 23.76
CA VAL A 119 9.09 -20.02 22.92
C VAL A 119 9.13 -18.52 23.17
N GLN A 120 9.25 -18.08 24.43
CA GLN A 120 9.38 -16.67 24.77
C GLN A 120 10.62 -16.02 24.13
N HIS A 121 11.77 -16.70 24.15
CA HIS A 121 12.97 -16.22 23.47
C HIS A 121 12.80 -16.17 21.94
N LEU A 122 12.11 -17.14 21.34
CA LEU A 122 11.78 -17.11 19.91
C LEU A 122 10.93 -15.89 19.55
N PHE A 123 9.90 -15.57 20.34
CA PHE A 123 9.10 -14.36 20.15
C PHE A 123 9.91 -13.08 20.35
N GLY A 124 10.86 -13.06 21.29
CA GLY A 124 11.82 -11.97 21.44
C GLY A 124 12.66 -11.77 20.17
N GLY A 125 13.18 -12.86 19.59
CA GLY A 125 13.89 -12.84 18.31
C GLY A 125 13.03 -12.36 17.14
N LEU A 126 11.77 -12.83 17.07
CA LEU A 126 10.81 -12.40 16.05
C LEU A 126 10.48 -10.90 16.18
N ALA A 127 10.29 -10.41 17.41
CA ALA A 127 10.07 -8.99 17.67
C ALA A 127 11.29 -8.14 17.27
N ALA A 128 12.51 -8.61 17.57
CA ALA A 128 13.73 -7.95 17.14
C ALA A 128 13.88 -7.92 15.60
N ALA A 129 13.56 -9.02 14.92
CA ALA A 129 13.56 -9.09 13.46
C ALA A 129 12.51 -8.16 12.84
N ALA A 130 11.29 -8.10 13.41
CA ALA A 130 10.24 -7.18 12.98
C ALA A 130 10.67 -5.71 13.17
N ALA A 131 11.28 -5.36 14.30
CA ALA A 131 11.84 -4.04 14.55
C ALA A 131 12.94 -3.68 13.52
N GLY A 132 13.84 -4.62 13.24
CA GLY A 132 14.88 -4.46 12.21
C GLY A 132 14.30 -4.22 10.81
N LEU A 133 13.25 -4.97 10.43
CA LEU A 133 12.54 -4.77 9.17
C LEU A 133 11.86 -3.40 9.10
N LEU A 134 11.21 -2.96 10.18
CA LEU A 134 10.61 -1.62 10.26
C LEU A 134 11.66 -0.52 10.08
N ILE A 135 12.81 -0.64 10.74
CA ILE A 135 13.93 0.30 10.60
C ILE A 135 14.45 0.28 9.16
N ALA A 136 14.67 -0.90 8.58
CA ALA A 136 15.13 -1.04 7.19
C ALA A 136 14.15 -0.37 6.21
N MET A 137 12.85 -0.47 6.48
CA MET A 137 11.83 0.17 5.65
C MET A 137 11.81 1.68 5.81
N ALA A 138 11.91 2.18 7.04
CA ALA A 138 12.06 3.60 7.30
C ALA A 138 13.30 4.17 6.59
N LEU A 139 14.44 3.47 6.65
CA LEU A 139 15.67 3.86 5.96
C LEU A 139 15.52 3.83 4.43
N LYS A 140 14.83 2.83 3.88
CA LYS A 140 14.57 2.76 2.43
C LYS A 140 13.73 3.95 1.96
N VAL A 141 12.72 4.33 2.73
CA VAL A 141 11.87 5.50 2.46
C VAL A 141 12.64 6.81 2.70
N ALA A 142 13.55 6.85 3.66
CA ALA A 142 14.38 8.03 3.97
C ALA A 142 15.49 8.27 2.93
N ARG A 143 15.96 7.23 2.23
CA ARG A 143 17.12 7.30 1.32
C ARG A 143 16.95 8.36 0.21
N PRO A 144 15.81 8.48 -0.49
CA PRO A 144 15.60 9.54 -1.48
C PRO A 144 15.62 10.96 -0.90
N LEU A 145 15.22 11.14 0.37
CA LEU A 145 15.22 12.47 1.01
C LEU A 145 16.63 13.04 1.18
N ARG A 146 17.67 12.20 1.18
CA ARG A 146 19.07 12.66 1.26
C ARG A 146 19.51 13.49 0.04
N GLN A 147 18.84 13.31 -1.10
CA GLN A 147 19.15 14.06 -2.32
C GLN A 147 18.59 15.49 -2.29
N VAL A 148 17.70 15.80 -1.34
CA VAL A 148 17.07 17.12 -1.20
C VAL A 148 17.32 17.62 0.23
N PRO A 149 18.37 18.42 0.49
CA PRO A 149 18.77 18.80 1.84
C PRO A 149 17.64 19.51 2.62
N ALA A 150 16.81 20.30 1.92
CA ALA A 150 15.61 20.91 2.51
C ALA A 150 14.61 19.86 3.02
N ALA A 151 14.37 18.77 2.28
CA ALA A 151 13.46 17.70 2.68
C ALA A 151 14.03 16.90 3.86
N ALA A 152 15.35 16.68 3.89
CA ALA A 152 16.02 16.01 4.99
C ALA A 152 15.92 16.81 6.31
N VAL A 153 16.10 18.13 6.27
CA VAL A 153 15.94 19.01 7.44
C VAL A 153 14.50 19.00 7.94
N VAL A 154 13.51 19.10 7.04
CA VAL A 154 12.09 19.02 7.40
C VAL A 154 11.76 17.66 8.03
N ALA A 155 12.25 16.56 7.47
CA ALA A 155 12.04 15.22 8.04
C ALA A 155 12.65 15.07 9.43
N ALA A 156 13.85 15.61 9.65
CA ALA A 156 14.50 15.61 10.96
C ALA A 156 13.71 16.45 11.99
N LEU A 157 13.25 17.64 11.60
CA LEU A 157 12.41 18.49 12.44
C LEU A 157 11.07 17.82 12.78
N ALA A 158 10.42 17.16 11.81
CA ALA A 158 9.20 16.39 12.04
C ALA A 158 9.45 15.26 13.04
N PHE A 159 10.56 14.53 12.87
CA PHE A 159 10.92 13.44 13.77
C PHE A 159 11.15 13.94 15.19
N VAL A 160 11.89 15.04 15.38
CA VAL A 160 12.11 15.64 16.71
C VAL A 160 10.80 16.10 17.33
N ALA A 161 9.96 16.81 16.57
CA ALA A 161 8.66 17.31 17.05
C ALA A 161 7.71 16.19 17.51
N ILE A 162 7.69 15.06 16.79
CA ILE A 162 6.79 13.94 17.11
C ILE A 162 7.41 13.03 18.18
N ALA A 163 8.68 12.63 18.01
CA ALA A 163 9.33 11.64 18.87
C ALA A 163 9.77 12.20 20.23
N LEU A 164 10.27 13.44 20.28
CA LEU A 164 10.80 14.05 21.51
C LEU A 164 9.77 14.96 22.18
N LEU A 165 9.11 15.84 21.41
CA LEU A 165 8.12 16.79 21.97
C LEU A 165 6.71 16.20 22.11
N ARG A 166 6.47 14.98 21.60
CA ARG A 166 5.17 14.28 21.63
C ARG A 166 4.00 15.14 21.16
N LEU A 167 4.26 16.05 20.21
CA LEU A 167 3.24 16.93 19.68
C LEU A 167 2.22 16.12 18.86
N PRO A 168 0.93 16.53 18.86
CA PRO A 168 -0.08 15.87 18.04
C PRO A 168 0.35 15.85 16.57
N LEU A 169 0.23 14.69 15.92
CA LEU A 169 0.55 14.51 14.50
C LEU A 169 -0.11 15.57 13.62
N LEU A 170 -1.36 15.93 13.95
CA LEU A 170 -2.12 16.92 13.22
C LEU A 170 -1.46 18.30 13.28
N THR A 171 -1.01 18.74 14.45
CA THR A 171 -0.35 20.05 14.65
C THR A 171 1.00 20.10 13.93
N THR A 172 1.78 19.04 14.03
CA THR A 172 3.08 18.96 13.34
C THR A 172 2.89 19.01 11.83
N MET A 173 1.94 18.26 11.28
CA MET A 173 1.63 18.31 9.85
C MET A 173 1.12 19.69 9.42
N LEU A 174 0.23 20.32 10.19
CA LEU A 174 -0.32 21.63 9.85
C LEU A 174 0.75 22.73 9.77
N VAL A 175 1.78 22.68 10.62
CA VAL A 175 2.85 23.68 10.65
C VAL A 175 3.98 23.34 9.66
N LEU A 176 4.43 22.08 9.63
CA LEU A 176 5.61 21.71 8.84
C LEU A 176 5.31 21.60 7.33
N THR A 177 4.10 21.22 6.95
CA THR A 177 3.72 21.08 5.54
C THR A 177 3.81 22.40 4.76
N PRO A 178 3.22 23.53 5.21
CA PRO A 178 3.36 24.81 4.51
C PRO A 178 4.80 25.33 4.51
N ILE A 179 5.56 25.12 5.60
CA ILE A 179 6.99 25.48 5.67
C ILE A 179 7.81 24.68 4.66
N SER A 180 7.55 23.38 4.53
CA SER A 180 8.21 22.51 3.56
C SER A 180 7.90 22.91 2.13
N ILE A 181 6.63 23.18 1.82
CA ILE A 181 6.20 23.64 0.48
C ILE A 181 6.87 24.97 0.13
N TRP A 182 6.95 25.90 1.08
CA TRP A 182 7.57 27.21 0.88
C TRP A 182 9.09 27.10 0.63
N LEU A 183 9.81 26.29 1.41
CA LEU A 183 11.24 26.03 1.20
C LEU A 183 11.51 25.32 -0.13
N ALA A 184 10.66 24.34 -0.50
CA ALA A 184 10.76 23.61 -1.76
C ALA A 184 10.39 24.47 -2.99
N ALA A 185 9.52 25.47 -2.84
CA ALA A 185 9.22 26.44 -3.88
C ALA A 185 10.40 27.40 -4.12
N ARG A 186 11.04 27.87 -3.03
CA ARG A 186 12.22 28.75 -3.13
C ARG A 186 13.43 28.06 -3.77
N GLY A 187 13.71 26.80 -3.42
CA GLY A 187 14.81 26.05 -4.03
C GLY A 187 14.63 25.78 -5.53
N ARG A 188 13.38 25.58 -5.98
CA ARG A 188 13.05 25.41 -7.42
C ARG A 188 13.19 26.71 -8.22
N MET A 189 12.93 27.86 -7.59
CA MET A 189 13.09 29.17 -8.24
C MET A 189 14.57 29.57 -8.38
N GLN A 190 15.43 29.17 -7.43
CA GLN A 190 16.88 29.43 -7.51
C GLN A 190 17.54 28.57 -8.61
N ALA A 191 17.20 27.29 -8.70
CA ALA A 191 17.73 26.40 -9.75
C ALA A 191 17.30 26.80 -11.18
N ALA A 192 16.16 27.49 -11.34
CA ALA A 192 15.72 28.03 -12.63
C ALA A 192 16.41 29.37 -13.00
N GLY A 193 17.02 30.06 -12.03
CA GLY A 193 17.78 31.29 -12.23
C GLY A 193 19.22 31.05 -12.67
N ASP A 194 19.86 30.00 -12.17
CA ASP A 194 21.27 29.65 -12.49
C ASP A 194 21.45 28.98 -13.86
N ALA A 195 20.37 28.69 -14.58
CA ALA A 195 20.38 28.07 -15.92
C ALA A 195 20.25 29.10 -17.07
N ARG A 196 20.41 30.40 -16.79
CA ARG A 196 20.48 31.50 -17.76
C ARG A 196 21.83 32.18 -17.72
#